data_AF-A0A7J4SRM0-F1
#
_entry.id   AF-A0A7J4SRM0-F1
#
_cell.length_a   1.000
_cell.length_b   1.000
_cell.length_c   1.000
_cell.angle_alpha   90.00
_cell.angle_beta   90.00
_cell.angle_gamma   90.00
#
_symmetry.space_group_name_H-M   'P 1'
#
loop_
_entity.id
_entity.type
_entity.pdbx_description
1 polymer ?
#
loop_
_entity_poly.entity_id
_entity_poly.type
_entity_poly.pdbx_seq_one_letter_code
_entity_poly.pdbx_strand_id
1 'polypeptide(L)'
;AEYHVEYLDLRLDCPCANCKPRRENKQRMIEFQEELSRLRIEKPSIEIVGHYGLKFIWPSGCSSGIYSFDILREIAETEPHSRWQQS
;
A
#
# COMPACT_ATOMS: atom_id res chain seq x y z
N ALA A 1 -8.85 -13.02 -14.79
CA ALA A 1 -7.46 -12.59 -14.89
C ALA A 1 -6.82 -12.75 -13.52
N GLU A 2 -5.55 -13.14 -13.49
CA GLU A 2 -4.75 -13.18 -12.26
C GLU A 2 -3.85 -11.93 -12.24
N TYR A 3 -3.64 -11.35 -11.06
CA TYR A 3 -2.81 -10.17 -10.88
C TYR A 3 -1.81 -10.41 -9.75
N HIS A 4 -0.62 -9.82 -9.90
CA HIS A 4 0.42 -9.83 -8.87
C HIS A 4 0.66 -8.40 -8.40
N VAL A 5 0.77 -8.21 -7.09
CA VAL A 5 1.01 -6.91 -6.46
C VAL A 5 2.16 -7.04 -5.49
N GLU A 6 3.11 -6.11 -5.55
CA GLU A 6 4.23 -6.07 -4.62
C GLU A 6 3.78 -5.57 -3.23
N TYR A 7 4.40 -6.08 -2.18
CA TYR A 7 4.11 -5.61 -0.81
C TYR A 7 4.42 -4.12 -0.63
N LEU A 8 5.40 -3.60 -1.36
CA LEU A 8 5.73 -2.18 -1.33
C LEU A 8 4.58 -1.33 -1.89
N ASP A 9 3.95 -1.75 -2.98
CA ASP A 9 2.81 -1.03 -3.58
C ASP A 9 1.63 -0.99 -2.60
N LEU A 10 1.31 -2.11 -1.95
CA LEU A 10 0.28 -2.14 -0.91
C LEU A 10 0.60 -1.15 0.23
N ARG A 11 1.85 -1.13 0.71
CA ARG A 11 2.26 -0.23 1.81
C ARG A 11 2.22 1.24 1.39
N LEU A 12 2.65 1.56 0.16
CA LEU A 12 2.61 2.90 -0.38
C LEU A 12 1.18 3.39 -0.53
N ASP A 13 0.28 2.56 -1.07
CA ASP A 13 -1.12 2.92 -1.30
C ASP A 13 -2.03 2.70 -0.08
N CYS A 14 -1.45 2.52 1.12
CA CYS A 14 -2.22 2.35 2.36
C CYS A 14 -3.29 3.44 2.53
N PRO A 15 -4.58 3.08 2.64
CA PRO A 15 -5.69 4.04 2.63
C PRO A 15 -5.99 4.66 4.00
N CYS A 16 -5.23 4.31 5.04
CA CYS A 16 -5.47 4.83 6.38
C CYS A 16 -5.19 6.34 6.47
N ALA A 17 -5.79 6.97 7.49
CA ALA A 17 -5.68 8.42 7.71
C ALA A 17 -4.24 8.90 7.96
N ASN A 18 -3.32 8.02 8.37
CA ASN A 18 -1.92 8.38 8.63
C ASN A 18 -1.05 8.28 7.36
N CYS A 19 -1.31 7.30 6.50
CA CYS A 19 -0.51 7.09 5.29
C CYS A 19 -0.98 7.96 4.13
N LYS A 20 -2.30 8.16 3.98
CA LYS A 20 -2.87 8.90 2.85
C LYS A 20 -2.30 10.32 2.69
N PRO A 21 -2.16 11.16 3.76
CA PRO A 21 -1.61 12.51 3.63
C PRO A 21 -0.14 12.57 3.22
N ARG A 22 0.59 11.45 3.37
CA ARG A 22 1.99 11.35 2.96
C ARG A 22 2.13 11.29 1.44
N ARG A 23 1.02 11.13 0.71
CA ARG A 23 0.97 11.08 -0.75
C ARG A 23 0.50 12.38 -1.41
N GLU A 24 0.23 13.42 -0.63
CA GLU A 24 -0.34 14.68 -1.14
C GLU A 24 0.63 15.49 -1.98
N ASN A 25 1.94 15.32 -1.80
CA ASN A 25 2.95 16.00 -2.59
C ASN A 25 4.19 15.13 -2.78
N LYS A 26 5.00 15.50 -3.78
CA LYS A 26 6.19 14.76 -4.20
C LYS A 26 7.23 14.58 -3.09
N GLN A 27 7.50 15.60 -2.29
CA GLN A 27 8.52 15.53 -1.23
C GLN A 27 8.11 14.51 -0.16
N ARG A 28 6.87 14.60 0.34
CA ARG A 28 6.34 13.63 1.33
C ARG A 28 6.29 12.21 0.77
N MET A 29 6.01 12.07 -0.53
CA MET A 29 6.02 10.77 -1.20
C MET A 29 7.40 10.14 -1.21
N ILE A 30 8.43 10.91 -1.56
CA ILE A 30 9.82 10.43 -1.57
C ILE A 30 10.23 10.01 -0.16
N GLU A 31 9.97 10.85 0.84
CA GLU A 31 10.25 10.52 2.24
C GLU A 31 9.52 9.25 2.70
N PHE A 32 8.27 9.05 2.26
CA PHE A 32 7.50 7.86 2.58
C PHE A 32 8.06 6.60 1.91
N GLN A 33 8.45 6.69 0.64
CA GLN A 33 9.12 5.60 -0.08
C GLN A 33 10.46 5.22 0.58
N GLU A 34 11.26 6.21 0.97
CA GLU A 34 12.51 5.98 1.68
C GLU A 34 12.30 5.32 3.05
N GLU A 35 11.27 5.71 3.79
CA GLU A 35 10.92 5.05 5.05
C GLU A 35 10.51 3.60 4.83
N LEU A 36 9.60 3.35 3.89
CA LEU A 36 9.10 2.00 3.61
C LEU A 36 10.16 1.07 3.04
N SER A 37 11.07 1.56 2.21
CA SER A 37 12.16 0.75 1.62
C SER A 37 13.19 0.29 2.66
N ARG A 38 13.28 0.95 3.82
CA ARG A 38 14.09 0.52 4.95
C ARG A 38 13.41 -0.53 5.82
N LEU A 39 12.08 -0.70 5.67
CA LEU A 39 11.37 -1.76 6.36
C LEU A 39 11.71 -3.10 5.74
N ARG A 40 11.74 -4.12 6.59
CA ARG A 40 11.95 -5.46 6.10
C ARG A 40 10.73 -5.94 5.31
N ILE A 41 11.00 -6.46 4.11
CA ILE A 41 9.98 -7.10 3.28
C ILE A 41 9.70 -8.48 3.86
N GLU A 42 8.61 -8.58 4.61
CA GLU A 42 8.10 -9.83 5.17
C GLU A 42 6.64 -10.01 4.78
N LYS A 43 6.24 -11.28 4.57
CA LYS A 43 4.87 -11.65 4.27
C LYS A 43 3.96 -11.27 5.46
N PRO A 44 2.93 -10.44 5.27
CA PRO A 44 1.99 -10.11 6.32
C PRO A 44 1.02 -11.26 6.58
N SER A 45 0.38 -11.27 7.75
CA SER A 45 -0.89 -11.97 7.88
C SER A 45 -2.03 -11.10 7.33
N ILE A 46 -3.14 -11.74 6.96
CA ILE A 46 -4.27 -11.07 6.31
C ILE A 46 -5.53 -11.35 7.12
N GLU A 47 -6.26 -10.29 7.44
CA GLU A 47 -7.58 -10.36 8.05
C GLU A 47 -8.64 -9.91 7.04
N ILE A 48 -9.74 -10.67 6.95
CA ILE A 48 -10.90 -10.27 6.16
C ILE A 48 -11.71 -9.26 6.98
N VAL A 49 -12.07 -8.14 6.37
CA VAL A 49 -12.91 -7.11 6.98
C VAL A 49 -14.28 -7.13 6.32
N GLY A 50 -15.24 -7.78 6.99
CA GLY A 50 -16.59 -7.97 6.48
C GLY A 50 -16.60 -8.62 5.09
N HIS A 51 -17.40 -8.07 4.17
CA HIS A 51 -17.48 -8.53 2.78
C HIS A 51 -16.90 -7.54 1.78
N TYR A 52 -16.10 -6.55 2.24
CA TYR A 52 -15.72 -5.43 1.38
C TYR A 52 -14.21 -5.22 1.26
N GLY A 53 -13.38 -5.84 2.10
CA GLY A 53 -11.95 -5.60 2.04
C GLY A 53 -11.09 -6.49 2.91
N LEU A 54 -9.79 -6.22 2.83
CA LEU A 54 -8.74 -6.90 3.56
C LEU A 54 -7.95 -5.92 4.42
N LYS A 55 -7.42 -6.42 5.52
CA LYS A 55 -6.44 -5.72 6.35
C LYS A 55 -5.16 -6.55 6.38
N PHE A 56 -4.05 -5.91 6.06
CA PHE A 56 -2.73 -6.53 6.11
C PHE A 56 -2.09 -6.21 7.46
N ILE A 57 -1.68 -7.24 8.19
CA ILE A 57 -0.98 -7.12 9.46
C ILE A 57 0.51 -7.33 9.19
N TRP A 58 1.20 -6.21 9.11
CA TRP A 58 2.63 -6.18 8.87
C TRP A 58 3.42 -6.34 10.18
N PRO A 59 4.53 -7.08 10.16
CA PRO A 59 5.44 -7.16 11.31
C PRO A 59 6.09 -5.81 11.66
N SER A 60 6.23 -4.93 10.67
CA SER A 60 6.74 -3.55 10.83
C SER A 60 6.03 -2.60 9.88
N GLY A 61 5.90 -1.33 10.29
CA GLY A 61 5.17 -0.30 9.54
C GLY A 61 3.68 -0.25 9.88
N CYS A 62 2.86 0.30 8.97
CA CYS A 62 1.46 0.56 9.22
C CYS A 62 0.55 -0.65 8.91
N SER A 63 -0.17 -1.13 9.94
CA SER A 63 -1.18 -2.20 9.82
C SER A 63 -2.62 -1.70 10.01
N SER A 64 -2.84 -0.38 9.92
CA SER A 64 -4.15 0.24 10.18
C SER A 64 -5.01 0.39 8.92
N GLY A 65 -4.46 0.13 7.73
CA GLY A 65 -5.18 0.26 6.46
C GLY A 65 -6.16 -0.89 6.23
N ILE A 66 -7.39 -0.54 5.87
CA ILE A 66 -8.39 -1.47 5.35
C ILE A 66 -8.52 -1.19 3.85
N TYR A 67 -8.14 -2.17 3.04
CA TYR A 67 -8.11 -2.07 1.59
C TYR A 67 -9.41 -2.67 1.07
N SER A 68 -10.29 -1.84 0.51
CA SER A 68 -11.46 -2.38 -0.19
C SER A 68 -11.02 -3.21 -1.40
N PHE A 69 -11.87 -4.13 -1.86
CA PHE A 69 -11.57 -4.88 -3.08
C PHE A 69 -11.39 -3.97 -4.30
N ASP A 70 -12.07 -2.83 -4.35
CA ASP A 70 -11.87 -1.82 -5.39
C ASP A 70 -10.47 -1.19 -5.34
N ILE A 71 -9.99 -0.83 -4.14
CA ILE A 71 -8.62 -0.29 -3.97
C ILE A 71 -7.59 -1.35 -4.36
N LEU A 72 -7.78 -2.61 -3.93
CA LEU A 72 -6.86 -3.70 -4.29
C LEU A 72 -6.81 -3.91 -5.80
N ARG A 73 -7.95 -3.83 -6.47
CA ARG A 73 -8.05 -3.92 -7.92
C ARG A 73 -7.34 -2.75 -8.60
N GLU A 74 -7.55 -1.53 -8.10
CA GLU A 74 -6.89 -0.34 -8.63
C GLU A 74 -5.36 -0.45 -8.53
N ILE A 75 -4.84 -0.89 -7.37
CA ILE A 75 -3.41 -1.13 -7.17
C ILE A 75 -2.92 -2.20 -8.15
N ALA A 76 -3.67 -3.30 -8.32
CA ALA A 76 -3.29 -4.41 -9.19
C ALA A 76 -3.32 -4.10 -10.69
N GLU A 77 -4.22 -3.22 -11.12
CA GLU A 77 -4.34 -2.80 -12.52
C GLU A 77 -3.36 -1.68 -12.89
N THR A 78 -2.73 -1.03 -11.90
CA THR A 78 -1.75 0.02 -12.16
C THR A 78 -0.35 -0.56 -12.14
N GLU A 79 0.46 -0.30 -13.17
CA GLU A 79 1.77 -0.95 -13.24
C GLU A 79 2.67 -0.58 -12.06
N PRO A 80 3.38 -1.56 -11.46
CA PRO A 80 4.33 -1.32 -10.38
C PRO A 80 5.29 -0.19 -10.76
N HIS A 81 5.47 0.77 -9.85
CA HIS A 81 6.37 1.93 -9.99
C HIS A 81 6.02 2.97 -11.07
N SER A 82 5.02 2.74 -11.93
CA SER A 82 4.62 3.72 -12.97
C SER A 82 3.86 4.93 -12.38
N ARG A 83 3.10 4.70 -11.31
CA ARG A 83 2.20 5.69 -10.69
C ARG A 83 2.93 6.89 -10.06
N TRP A 84 4.18 6.70 -9.63
CA TRP A 84 4.93 7.70 -8.85
C TRP A 84 6.22 8.19 -9.51
N GLN A 85 6.61 7.63 -10.66
CA GLN A 85 7.77 8.09 -11.43
C GLN A 85 7.48 9.29 -12.36
N GLN A 86 6.20 9.65 -12.56
CA GLN A 86 5.77 10.68 -13.52
C GLN A 86 5.37 12.04 -12.89
N SER A 87 5.62 12.26 -11.60
CA SER A 87 5.37 13.54 -10.91
C SER A 87 6.66 14.16 -10.44
#